data_AF-A0A2D5S4Z9-F1
#
_entry.id   AF-A0A2D5S4Z9-F1
#
_cell.length_a   1.000
_cell.length_b   1.000
_cell.length_c   1.000
_cell.angle_alpha   90.00
_cell.angle_beta   90.00
_cell.angle_gamma   90.00
#
_symmetry.space_group_name_H-M   'P 1'
#
loop_
_entity.id
_entity.type
_entity.pdbx_description
1 polymer ?
#
loop_
_entity_poly.entity_id
_entity_poly.type
_entity_poly.pdbx_seq_one_letter_code
_entity_poly.pdbx_strand_id
1 'polypeptide(L)'
;MTESRSHAVRLTFAEEADLEDERLRETVLAAAHGIAERTGVELERVSIDDRRLEINVKGPQILSLGLAAELRRNTDQWHRDGRGVPLWIAPDPPRDDPGSDDP
;
A
#
# COMPACT_ATOMS: atom_id res chain seq x y z
N MET A 1 -22.17 -13.00 -15.72
CA MET A 1 -21.01 -13.07 -14.81
C MET A 1 -20.13 -11.90 -15.18
N THR A 2 -20.12 -10.84 -14.38
CA THR A 2 -19.22 -9.70 -14.61
C THR A 2 -17.80 -10.21 -14.39
N GLU A 3 -16.93 -10.12 -15.39
CA GLU A 3 -15.52 -10.48 -15.23
C GLU A 3 -14.95 -9.66 -14.06
N SER A 4 -14.48 -10.36 -13.02
CA SER A 4 -13.82 -9.70 -11.89
C SER A 4 -12.46 -9.22 -12.37
N ARG A 5 -12.39 -7.94 -12.77
CA ARG A 5 -11.14 -7.29 -13.13
C ARG A 5 -10.22 -7.19 -11.91
N SER A 6 -8.94 -7.50 -12.07
CA SER A 6 -7.92 -7.25 -11.05
C SER A 6 -7.43 -5.80 -11.12
N HIS A 7 -7.18 -5.21 -9.96
CA HIS A 7 -6.63 -3.86 -9.81
C HIS A 7 -5.37 -3.91 -8.96
N ALA A 8 -4.29 -3.36 -9.51
CA ALA A 8 -3.01 -3.25 -8.83
C ALA A 8 -2.89 -1.92 -8.10
N VAL A 9 -2.38 -1.97 -6.87
CA VAL A 9 -1.97 -0.79 -6.10
C VAL A 9 -0.53 -0.97 -5.64
N ARG A 10 0.22 0.14 -5.60
CA ARG A 10 1.63 0.17 -5.23
C ARG A 10 1.86 1.13 -4.08
N LEU A 11 2.62 0.68 -3.08
CA LEU A 11 3.14 1.51 -2.01
C LEU A 11 4.66 1.53 -2.09
N THR A 12 5.27 2.70 -1.96
CA THR A 12 6.72 2.85 -2.00
C THR A 12 7.26 3.04 -0.58
N PHE A 13 8.25 2.22 -0.22
CA PHE A 13 8.93 2.29 1.08
C PHE A 13 9.81 3.54 1.17
N ALA A 14 9.85 4.16 2.35
CA ALA A 14 10.75 5.27 2.69
C ALA A 14 12.22 4.82 2.65
N GLU A 15 13.17 5.76 2.58
CA GLU A 15 14.61 5.42 2.45
C GLU A 15 15.17 4.73 3.68
N GLU A 16 14.55 4.99 4.82
CA GLU A 16 14.90 4.48 6.13
C GLU A 16 14.31 3.08 6.40
N ALA A 17 13.47 2.57 5.50
CA ALA A 17 12.92 1.23 5.60
C ALA A 17 13.98 0.19 5.20
N ASP A 18 14.48 -0.56 6.19
CA ASP A 18 15.43 -1.65 5.97
C ASP A 18 14.71 -2.88 5.40
N LEU A 19 14.81 -3.09 4.10
CA LEU A 19 14.19 -4.22 3.41
C LEU A 19 15.05 -5.49 3.44
N GLU A 20 16.25 -5.46 4.03
CA GLU A 20 17.00 -6.68 4.37
C GLU A 20 16.50 -7.28 5.68
N ASP A 21 15.80 -6.49 6.52
CA ASP A 21 15.11 -6.98 7.71
C ASP A 21 13.89 -7.85 7.35
N GLU A 22 14.06 -9.16 7.49
CA GLU A 22 13.00 -10.15 7.26
C GLU A 22 11.76 -9.87 8.11
N ARG A 23 11.93 -9.41 9.36
CA ARG A 23 10.80 -9.11 10.25
C ARG A 23 9.93 -7.98 9.70
N LEU A 24 10.55 -6.96 9.10
CA LEU A 24 9.82 -5.86 8.45
C LEU A 24 8.99 -6.42 7.29
N ARG A 25 9.61 -7.20 6.40
CA ARG A 25 8.94 -7.79 5.23
C ARG A 25 7.77 -8.67 5.64
N GLU A 26 8.00 -9.60 6.58
CA GLU A 26 6.97 -10.49 7.10
C GLU A 26 5.82 -9.72 7.74
N THR A 27 6.12 -8.68 8.53
CA THR A 27 5.10 -7.87 9.18
C THR A 27 4.20 -7.16 8.16
N VAL A 28 4.80 -6.58 7.11
CA VAL A 28 4.05 -5.89 6.05
C VAL A 28 3.19 -6.87 5.25
N LEU A 29 3.74 -8.03 4.89
CA LEU A 29 3.00 -9.08 4.18
C LEU A 29 1.84 -9.62 5.05
N ALA A 30 2.11 -9.95 6.31
CA ALA A 30 1.10 -10.42 7.25
C ALA A 30 0.00 -9.38 7.48
N ALA A 31 0.36 -8.09 7.56
CA ALA A 31 -0.62 -7.02 7.66
C ALA A 31 -1.51 -6.93 6.41
N ALA A 32 -0.93 -7.04 5.20
CA ALA A 32 -1.69 -7.03 3.96
C ALA A 32 -2.71 -8.18 3.90
N HIS A 33 -2.26 -9.41 4.20
CA HIS A 33 -3.13 -10.58 4.27
C HIS A 33 -4.20 -10.44 5.35
N GLY A 34 -3.83 -10.05 6.56
CA GLY A 34 -4.77 -9.93 7.67
C GLY A 34 -5.84 -8.84 7.46
N ILE A 35 -5.50 -7.71 6.82
CA ILE A 35 -6.50 -6.71 6.44
C ILE A 35 -7.45 -7.27 5.38
N ALA A 36 -6.90 -7.91 4.35
CA ALA A 36 -7.71 -8.47 3.28
C ALA A 36 -8.71 -9.52 3.79
N GLU A 37 -8.27 -10.41 4.68
CA GLU A 37 -9.12 -11.40 5.34
C GLU A 37 -10.27 -10.75 6.12
N ARG A 38 -9.97 -9.76 6.98
CA ARG A 38 -11.00 -9.09 7.80
C ARG A 38 -12.01 -8.29 6.99
N THR A 39 -11.61 -7.81 5.82
CA THR A 39 -12.42 -6.94 4.96
C THR A 39 -13.13 -7.70 3.84
N GLY A 40 -12.83 -9.00 3.66
CA GLY A 40 -13.35 -9.81 2.57
C GLY A 40 -12.76 -9.45 1.20
N VAL A 41 -11.58 -8.84 1.18
CA VAL A 41 -10.86 -8.50 -0.06
C VAL A 41 -10.11 -9.73 -0.57
N GLU A 42 -10.32 -10.11 -1.83
CA GLU A 42 -9.62 -11.22 -2.47
C GLU A 42 -8.27 -10.73 -3.05
N LEU A 43 -7.17 -11.18 -2.46
CA LEU A 43 -5.81 -10.91 -2.95
C LEU A 43 -5.44 -11.92 -4.03
N GLU A 44 -5.16 -11.43 -5.24
CA GLU A 44 -4.61 -12.26 -6.31
C GLU A 44 -3.09 -12.44 -6.16
N ARG A 45 -2.39 -11.38 -5.76
CA ARG A 45 -0.94 -11.39 -5.54
C ARG A 45 -0.52 -10.29 -4.57
N VAL A 46 0.43 -10.60 -3.70
CA VAL A 46 1.16 -9.61 -2.89
C VAL A 46 2.64 -9.91 -3.03
N SER A 47 3.45 -8.90 -3.33
CA SER A 47 4.90 -9.04 -3.42
C SER A 47 5.62 -7.76 -3.04
N ILE A 48 6.77 -7.92 -2.39
CA ILE A 48 7.72 -6.84 -2.16
C ILE A 48 8.85 -7.01 -3.17
N ASP A 49 9.14 -5.95 -3.92
CA ASP A 49 10.23 -5.89 -4.88
C ASP A 49 10.96 -4.54 -4.79
N ASP A 50 12.29 -4.55 -4.85
CA ASP A 50 13.22 -3.45 -4.60
C ASP A 50 12.84 -2.59 -3.39
N ARG A 51 11.92 -1.64 -3.61
CA ARG A 51 11.41 -0.65 -2.64
C ARG A 51 9.92 -0.40 -2.76
N ARG A 52 9.18 -1.39 -3.27
CA ARG A 52 7.74 -1.30 -3.50
C ARG A 52 7.04 -2.53 -2.98
N LEU A 53 5.91 -2.30 -2.34
CA LEU A 53 4.90 -3.33 -2.15
C LEU A 53 3.89 -3.21 -3.29
N GLU A 54 3.72 -4.30 -4.05
CA GLU A 54 2.68 -4.42 -5.07
C GLU A 54 1.59 -5.38 -4.59
N ILE A 55 0.35 -4.93 -4.66
CA ILE A 55 -0.84 -5.70 -4.27
C ILE A 55 -1.82 -5.73 -5.44
N ASN A 56 -2.19 -6.93 -5.87
CA ASN A 56 -3.21 -7.17 -6.88
C ASN A 56 -4.49 -7.66 -6.17
N VAL A 57 -5.57 -6.91 -6.32
CA VAL A 57 -6.87 -7.20 -5.73
C VAL A 57 -7.87 -7.55 -6.82
N LYS A 58 -8.61 -8.63 -6.63
CA LYS A 58 -9.71 -8.98 -7.51
C LYS A 58 -10.99 -8.26 -7.07
N GLY A 59 -11.63 -7.55 -8.00
CA GLY A 59 -12.85 -6.80 -7.73
C GLY A 59 -12.72 -5.30 -8.05
N PRO A 60 -13.65 -4.46 -7.59
CA PRO A 60 -13.65 -3.03 -7.91
C PRO A 60 -12.38 -2.30 -7.44
N GLN A 61 -11.91 -1.32 -8.21
CA GLN A 61 -10.73 -0.50 -7.88
C GLN A 61 -10.77 0.09 -6.46
N ILE A 62 -11.94 0.50 -5.98
CA ILE A 62 -12.11 1.08 -4.64
C ILE A 62 -11.65 0.14 -3.52
N LEU A 63 -11.75 -1.18 -3.71
CA LEU A 63 -11.27 -2.17 -2.74
C LEU A 63 -9.73 -2.14 -2.66
N SER A 64 -9.04 -2.05 -3.79
CA SER A 64 -7.57 -1.93 -3.81
C SER A 64 -7.09 -0.65 -3.13
N LEU A 65 -7.78 0.48 -3.34
CA LEU A 65 -7.48 1.75 -2.69
C LEU A 65 -7.73 1.71 -1.18
N GLY A 66 -8.86 1.14 -0.76
CA GLY A 66 -9.21 0.99 0.66
C GLY A 66 -8.19 0.12 1.40
N LEU A 67 -7.83 -1.03 0.81
CA LEU A 67 -6.79 -1.91 1.35
C LEU A 67 -5.45 -1.19 1.50
N ALA A 68 -4.99 -0.48 0.45
CA ALA A 68 -3.73 0.24 0.50
C ALA A 68 -3.73 1.35 1.56
N ALA A 69 -4.83 2.09 1.71
CA ALA A 69 -4.96 3.15 2.70
C ALA A 69 -4.95 2.60 4.13
N GLU A 70 -5.63 1.48 4.40
CA GLU A 70 -5.59 0.82 5.71
C GLU A 70 -4.20 0.24 6.01
N LEU A 71 -3.62 -0.49 5.04
CA LEU A 71 -2.30 -1.08 5.18
C LEU A 71 -1.26 -0.01 5.50
N ARG A 72 -1.27 1.09 4.73
CA ARG A 72 -0.40 2.24 4.94
C ARG A 72 -0.54 2.73 6.37
N ARG A 73 -1.75 3.11 6.81
CA ARG A 73 -1.96 3.67 8.16
C ARG A 73 -1.46 2.75 9.28
N ASN A 74 -1.81 1.47 9.23
CA ASN A 74 -1.48 0.53 10.30
C ASN A 74 0.03 0.25 10.37
N THR A 75 0.68 0.00 9.23
CA THR A 75 2.10 -0.35 9.21
C THR A 75 3.02 0.87 9.38
N ASP A 76 2.60 2.05 8.92
CA ASP A 76 3.34 3.29 9.16
C ASP A 76 3.34 3.66 10.65
N GLN A 77 2.21 3.48 11.33
CA GLN A 77 2.12 3.68 12.78
C GLN A 77 3.02 2.68 13.52
N TRP A 78 2.88 1.39 13.22
CA TRP A 78 3.72 0.34 13.81
C TRP A 78 5.22 0.61 13.63
N HIS A 79 5.65 1.02 12.44
CA HIS A 79 7.04 1.29 12.15
C HIS A 79 7.54 2.55 12.88
N ARG A 80 6.72 3.60 12.98
CA ARG A 80 7.06 4.78 13.80
C ARG A 80 7.19 4.44 15.27
N ASP A 81 6.28 3.63 15.80
CA ASP A 81 6.34 3.21 17.20
C ASP A 81 7.60 2.37 17.51
N GLY A 82 8.04 1.56 16.55
CA GLY A 82 9.22 0.69 16.70
C GLY A 82 10.56 1.36 16.36
N ARG A 83 10.60 2.25 15.36
CA ARG A 83 11.85 2.80 14.79
C ARG A 83 11.90 4.34 14.73
N GLY A 84 10.82 5.03 15.05
CA GLY A 84 10.76 6.50 15.08
C GLY A 84 10.70 7.19 13.70
N VAL A 85 10.63 6.42 12.62
CA VAL A 85 10.65 6.92 11.23
C VAL A 85 9.48 6.35 10.42
N PRO A 86 8.98 7.06 9.39
CA PRO A 86 7.92 6.55 8.52
C PRO A 86 8.36 5.28 7.78
N LEU A 87 7.40 4.42 7.47
CA LEU A 87 7.62 3.25 6.61
C LEU A 87 7.40 3.59 5.13
N TRP A 88 6.46 4.49 4.82
CA TRP A 88 6.04 4.77 3.45
C TRP A 88 6.35 6.20 3.03
N ILE A 89 6.79 6.39 1.78
CA ILE A 89 6.90 7.71 1.17
C ILE A 89 5.53 8.35 1.13
N ALA A 90 5.38 9.58 1.63
CA ALA A 90 4.13 10.35 1.55
C ALA A 90 3.64 10.36 0.08
N PRO A 91 2.33 10.20 -0.19
CA PRO A 91 1.86 10.55 -1.53
C PRO A 91 2.33 11.97 -1.84
N ASP A 92 2.80 12.20 -3.06
CA ASP A 92 3.09 13.57 -3.49
C ASP A 92 1.87 14.42 -3.15
N PRO A 93 2.03 15.60 -2.53
CA PRO A 93 0.93 16.53 -2.44
C PRO A 93 0.37 16.69 -3.87
N PRO A 94 -0.96 16.79 -4.05
CA PRO A 94 -1.50 17.06 -5.38
C PRO A 94 -0.68 18.21 -5.96
N ARG A 95 -0.09 18.00 -7.14
CA ARG A 95 0.53 19.09 -7.85
C ARG A 95 -0.58 20.10 -8.02
N ASP A 96 -0.48 21.24 -7.33
CA ASP A 96 -1.17 22.43 -7.78
C ASP A 96 -0.71 22.57 -9.23
N ASP A 97 -1.59 22.32 -10.20
CA ASP A 97 -1.36 22.71 -11.58
C ASP A 97 -1.79 24.19 -11.64
N PRO A 98 -0.87 25.17 -11.52
CA PRO A 98 -1.18 26.57 -11.75
C PRO A 98 -1.40 26.76 -13.26
N GLY A 99 -2.56 26.38 -13.79
CA GLY A 99 -2.75 26.44 -15.23
C GLY A 99 -4.05 25.89 -15.81
N SER A 100 -5.12 25.77 -15.03
CA SER A 100 -6.47 25.60 -15.60
C SER A 100 -7.30 26.86 -15.46
N ASP A 101 -6.68 28.02 -15.69
CA ASP A 101 -7.39 29.18 -16.23
C ASP A 101 -7.13 29.15 -17.73
N ASP A 102 -8.05 28.56 -18.48
CA ASP A 102 -8.17 28.79 -19.92
C ASP A 102 -9.48 29.59 -20.14
N PRO A 103 -9.48 30.54 -21.10
CA PRO A 103 -10.21 31.82 -21.07
C PRO A 103 -11.72 31.77 -21.30
#